data_AF-A0A974VLI7-F1
#
_entry.id   AF-A0A974VLI7-F1
#
_cell.length_a   1.000
_cell.length_b   1.000
_cell.length_c   1.000
_cell.angle_alpha   90.00
_cell.angle_beta   90.00
_cell.angle_gamma   90.00
#
_symmetry.space_group_name_H-M   'P 1'
#
loop_
_entity.id
_entity.type
_entity.pdbx_description
1 polymer ?
#
loop_
_entity_poly.entity_id
_entity_poly.type
_entity_poly.pdbx_seq_one_letter_code
_entity_poly.pdbx_strand_id
1 'polypeptide(L)'
;MRLLRMLAFHTRLFASDSYFVQLMITSTVTILLMQYVASFASHSPESASSAWLRAGLVGTWCTVAAGLIGFQRFQGTLVHLVFTPTCAGSTLLPLIGSASAFGLLAFPLTGLLAWVLRLHPQVSWQLVPAVFVFWRSAALEHLLGVLASSRILALIRSGLHTEEIW
;
A
#
# COMPACT_ATOMS: atom_id res chain seq x y z
N MET A 1 -13.31 -20.73 -2.41
CA MET A 1 -11.86 -21.02 -2.22
C MET A 1 -10.92 -20.46 -3.30
N ARG A 2 -11.41 -19.98 -4.46
CA ARG A 2 -10.57 -19.42 -5.53
C ARG A 2 -9.88 -18.10 -5.14
N LEU A 3 -10.57 -17.18 -4.46
CA LEU A 3 -10.05 -15.87 -4.03
C LEU A 3 -8.90 -15.98 -3.02
N LEU A 4 -9.05 -16.78 -1.96
CA LEU A 4 -7.99 -16.99 -0.96
C LEU A 4 -6.72 -17.54 -1.58
N ARG A 5 -6.86 -18.46 -2.54
CA ARG A 5 -5.72 -19.07 -3.25
C ARG A 5 -5.03 -18.07 -4.18
N MET A 6 -5.78 -17.18 -4.84
CA MET A 6 -5.19 -16.06 -5.59
C MET A 6 -4.48 -15.07 -4.67
N LEU A 7 -5.09 -14.71 -3.53
CA LEU A 7 -4.49 -13.77 -2.58
C LEU A 7 -3.18 -14.34 -1.98
N ALA A 8 -3.16 -15.63 -1.66
CA ALA A 8 -1.95 -16.34 -1.21
C ALA A 8 -0.87 -16.41 -2.30
N PHE A 9 -1.27 -16.55 -3.57
CA PHE A 9 -0.33 -16.53 -4.69
C PHE A 9 0.28 -15.14 -4.90
N HIS A 10 -0.55 -14.09 -4.95
CA HIS A 10 -0.08 -12.71 -5.13
C HIS A 10 0.76 -12.22 -3.95
N THR A 11 0.42 -12.58 -2.71
CA THR A 11 1.26 -12.25 -1.54
C THR A 11 2.64 -12.88 -1.63
N ARG A 12 2.74 -14.15 -2.04
CA ARG A 12 4.04 -14.82 -2.27
C ARG A 12 4.82 -14.18 -3.41
N LEU A 13 4.13 -13.80 -4.49
CA LEU A 13 4.74 -13.11 -5.62
C LEU A 13 5.32 -11.76 -5.19
N PHE A 14 4.56 -10.96 -4.43
CA PHE A 14 5.03 -9.69 -3.88
C PHE A 14 6.22 -9.85 -2.94
N ALA A 15 6.21 -10.88 -2.09
CA ALA A 15 7.32 -11.15 -1.18
C ALA A 15 8.60 -11.64 -1.90
N SER A 16 8.46 -12.22 -3.09
CA SER A 16 9.59 -12.72 -3.90
C SER A 16 10.18 -11.64 -4.81
N ASP A 17 9.45 -10.54 -5.03
CA ASP A 17 9.88 -9.45 -5.89
C ASP A 17 10.71 -8.44 -5.10
N SER A 18 11.98 -8.34 -5.47
CA SER A 18 12.95 -7.44 -4.83
C SER A 18 12.49 -5.99 -4.84
N TYR A 19 11.74 -5.54 -5.84
CA TYR A 19 11.25 -4.16 -5.91
C TYR A 19 10.32 -3.84 -4.74
N PHE A 20 9.36 -4.72 -4.45
CA PHE A 20 8.38 -4.48 -3.37
C PHE A 20 9.00 -4.59 -1.98
N VAL A 21 9.91 -5.54 -1.80
CA VAL A 21 10.67 -5.66 -0.55
C VAL A 21 11.53 -4.42 -0.32
N GLN A 22 12.28 -3.98 -1.34
CA GLN A 22 13.11 -2.78 -1.24
C GLN A 22 12.27 -1.53 -1.02
N LEU A 23 11.14 -1.38 -1.72
CA LEU A 23 10.27 -0.22 -1.54
C LEU A 23 9.71 -0.16 -0.11
N MET A 24 9.23 -1.30 0.41
CA MET A 24 8.73 -1.39 1.78
C MET A 24 9.83 -0.98 2.77
N ILE A 25 11.02 -1.56 2.65
CA ILE A 25 12.14 -1.28 3.56
C ILE A 25 12.58 0.18 3.43
N THR A 26 12.88 0.66 2.23
CA THR A 26 13.44 2.00 2.00
C THR A 26 12.47 3.10 2.41
N SER A 27 11.19 3.01 2.04
CA SER A 27 10.19 4.00 2.46
C SER A 27 10.03 4.06 3.98
N THR A 28 9.93 2.90 4.62
CA THR A 28 9.76 2.75 6.06
C THR A 28 10.98 3.27 6.84
N VAL A 29 12.18 2.87 6.42
CA VAL A 29 13.44 3.28 7.06
C VAL A 29 13.66 4.78 6.89
N THR A 30 13.47 5.32 5.68
CA THR A 30 13.70 6.74 5.38
C THR A 30 12.79 7.62 6.22
N ILE A 31 11.50 7.30 6.29
CA ILE A 31 10.54 8.10 7.04
C ILE A 31 10.76 8.00 8.56
N LEU A 32 11.22 6.84 9.06
CA LEU A 32 11.57 6.67 10.47
C LEU A 32 12.80 7.51 10.83
N LEU A 33 13.84 7.49 9.99
CA LEU A 33 15.05 8.28 10.19
C LEU A 33 14.76 9.79 10.11
N MET A 34 13.94 10.23 9.17
CA MET A 34 13.51 11.63 9.11
C MET A 34 12.79 12.06 10.40
N GLN A 35 11.88 11.23 10.90
CA GLN A 35 11.18 11.54 12.15
C GLN A 35 12.09 11.47 13.38
N TYR A 36 13.10 10.60 13.38
CA TYR A 36 14.12 10.55 14.41
C TYR A 36 14.94 11.84 14.45
N VAL A 37 15.39 12.33 13.30
CA VAL A 37 16.11 13.62 13.22
C VAL A 37 15.19 14.78 13.64
N ALA A 38 13.93 14.76 13.21
CA ALA A 38 12.95 15.78 13.58
C ALA A 38 12.65 15.81 15.09
N SER A 39 12.58 14.65 15.75
CA SER A 39 12.37 14.58 17.21
C SER A 39 13.59 15.07 17.99
N PHE A 40 14.79 14.80 17.48
CA PHE A 40 16.03 15.33 18.05
C PHE A 40 16.10 16.85 17.94
N ALA A 41 15.76 17.42 16.78
CA ALA A 41 15.75 18.86 16.58
C ALA A 41 14.68 19.58 17.44
N SER A 42 13.50 18.97 17.60
CA SER A 42 12.36 19.58 18.31
C SER A 42 12.36 19.37 19.84
N HIS A 43 13.36 18.67 20.40
CA HIS A 43 13.44 18.34 21.84
C HIS A 43 12.13 17.76 22.41
N SER A 44 11.34 17.07 21.57
CA SER A 44 9.99 16.62 21.89
C SER A 44 9.95 15.09 22.01
N PRO A 45 10.13 14.53 23.22
CA PRO A 45 10.20 13.08 23.42
C PRO A 45 8.90 12.35 23.07
N GLU A 46 7.74 13.00 23.18
CA GLU A 46 6.44 12.44 22.77
C GLU A 46 6.31 12.24 21.25
N SER A 47 7.02 13.08 20.47
CA SER A 47 7.08 12.91 19.02
C SER A 47 7.91 11.67 18.64
N ALA A 48 8.92 11.34 19.45
CA ALA A 48 9.78 10.18 19.26
C ALA A 48 9.07 8.85 19.56
N SER A 49 8.22 8.80 20.61
CA SER A 49 7.50 7.57 21.00
C SER A 49 6.45 7.12 19.98
N SER A 50 5.96 8.04 19.14
CA SER A 50 4.95 7.80 18.11
C SER A 50 5.52 7.72 16.68
N ALA A 51 6.82 7.99 16.50
CA ALA A 51 7.48 8.01 15.20
C ALA A 51 7.46 6.64 14.49
N TRP A 52 7.64 5.56 15.24
CA TRP A 52 7.61 4.19 14.71
C TRP A 52 6.25 3.80 14.13
N LEU A 53 5.16 4.28 14.75
CA LEU A 53 3.81 4.03 14.29
C LEU A 53 3.55 4.78 12.97
N ARG A 54 3.89 6.08 12.93
CA ARG A 54 3.76 6.89 11.71
C ARG A 54 4.59 6.31 10.56
N ALA A 55 5.79 5.82 10.86
CA ALA A 55 6.62 5.17 9.86
C ALA A 55 6.01 3.86 9.33
N GLY A 56 5.38 3.05 10.19
CA GLY A 56 4.68 1.84 9.78
C GLY A 56 3.46 2.13 8.91
N LEU A 57 2.71 3.19 9.22
CA LEU A 57 1.58 3.67 8.42
C LEU A 57 2.03 4.08 7.02
N VAL A 58 3.08 4.91 6.92
CA VAL A 58 3.63 5.38 5.63
C VAL A 58 4.24 4.22 4.83
N GLY A 59 4.97 3.32 5.48
CA GLY A 59 5.52 2.12 4.83
C GLY A 59 4.43 1.28 4.20
N THR A 60 3.39 0.95 4.97
CA THR A 60 2.21 0.21 4.50
C THR A 60 1.59 0.91 3.28
N TRP A 61 1.34 2.22 3.39
CA TRP A 61 0.76 3.04 2.33
C TRP A 61 1.56 2.98 1.02
N CYS A 62 2.89 3.21 1.10
CA CYS A 62 3.76 3.19 -0.07
C CYS A 62 3.75 1.82 -0.78
N THR A 63 3.76 0.72 -0.03
CA THR A 63 3.67 -0.63 -0.61
C THR A 63 2.36 -0.88 -1.34
N VAL A 64 1.23 -0.39 -0.83
CA VAL A 64 -0.08 -0.57 -1.49
C VAL A 64 -0.18 0.28 -2.76
N ALA A 65 0.23 1.55 -2.68
CA ALA A 65 0.17 2.48 -3.80
C ALA A 65 1.06 2.05 -4.98
N ALA A 66 2.32 1.69 -4.69
CA ALA A 66 3.23 1.19 -5.71
C ALA A 66 2.90 -0.25 -6.15
N GLY A 67 2.35 -1.07 -5.24
CA GLY A 67 1.82 -2.41 -5.51
C GLY A 67 0.77 -2.42 -6.60
N LEU A 68 -0.09 -1.40 -6.62
CA LEU A 68 -1.09 -1.24 -7.67
C LEU A 68 -0.48 -0.78 -8.99
N ILE A 69 0.20 0.38 -8.99
CA ILE A 69 0.55 1.09 -10.22
C ILE A 69 1.84 0.53 -10.84
N GLY A 70 2.84 0.24 -10.00
CA GLY A 70 4.14 -0.26 -10.41
C GLY A 70 4.07 -1.69 -10.95
N PHE A 71 3.34 -2.59 -10.26
CA PHE A 71 3.17 -3.97 -10.70
C PHE A 71 2.47 -4.06 -12.06
N GLN A 72 1.38 -3.30 -12.25
CA GLN A 72 0.65 -3.30 -13.52
C GLN A 72 1.46 -2.73 -14.68
N ARG A 73 2.31 -1.73 -14.43
CA ARG A 73 3.23 -1.18 -15.44
C ARG A 73 4.36 -2.16 -15.77
N PHE A 74 4.96 -2.78 -14.77
CA PHE A 74 6.07 -3.72 -14.95
C PHE A 74 5.66 -5.00 -15.69
N GLN A 75 4.44 -5.47 -15.47
CA GLN A 75 3.88 -6.63 -16.18
C GLN A 75 3.47 -6.31 -17.64
N GLY A 76 3.51 -5.05 -18.07
CA GLY A 76 2.97 -4.61 -19.38
C GLY A 76 1.45 -4.76 -19.50
N THR A 77 0.78 -5.23 -18.44
CA THR A 77 -0.66 -5.50 -18.43
C THR A 77 -1.49 -4.25 -18.21
N LEU A 78 -0.91 -3.11 -17.83
CA LEU A 78 -1.66 -1.87 -17.63
C LEU A 78 -2.42 -1.46 -18.89
N VAL A 79 -1.76 -1.49 -20.06
CA VAL A 79 -2.39 -1.21 -21.35
C VAL A 79 -3.51 -2.22 -21.62
N HIS A 80 -3.25 -3.51 -21.41
CA HIS A 80 -4.27 -4.53 -21.59
C HIS A 80 -5.46 -4.35 -20.62
N LEU A 81 -5.26 -3.97 -19.36
CA LEU A 81 -6.34 -3.70 -18.41
C LEU A 81 -7.16 -2.45 -18.77
N VAL A 82 -6.50 -1.42 -19.30
CA VAL A 82 -7.14 -0.19 -19.82
C VAL A 82 -8.03 -0.52 -21.03
N PHE A 83 -7.61 -1.46 -21.89
CA PHE A 83 -8.34 -1.79 -23.10
C PHE A 83 -9.30 -2.99 -22.98
N THR A 84 -9.18 -3.83 -21.95
CA THR A 84 -10.01 -5.05 -21.80
C THR A 84 -11.44 -4.72 -21.32
N PRO A 85 -12.49 -5.35 -21.88
CA PRO A 85 -13.89 -5.13 -21.48
C PRO A 85 -14.30 -5.77 -20.13
N THR A 86 -13.37 -6.34 -19.36
CA THR A 86 -13.66 -6.97 -18.07
C THR A 86 -13.65 -5.96 -16.92
N CYS A 87 -14.53 -6.16 -15.93
CA CYS A 87 -14.57 -5.35 -14.71
C CYS A 87 -13.22 -5.33 -13.98
N ALA A 88 -12.47 -4.23 -14.08
CA ALA A 88 -11.15 -4.06 -13.49
C ALA A 88 -11.11 -4.38 -11.98
N GLY A 89 -12.21 -4.12 -11.26
CA GLY A 89 -12.32 -4.36 -9.82
C GLY A 89 -12.19 -5.82 -9.38
N SER A 90 -12.66 -6.80 -10.17
CA SER A 90 -12.62 -8.22 -9.75
C SER A 90 -11.22 -8.82 -9.86
N THR A 91 -10.43 -8.35 -10.84
CA THR A 91 -9.03 -8.75 -11.04
C THR A 91 -8.10 -8.02 -10.07
N LEU A 92 -8.43 -6.79 -9.70
CA LEU A 92 -7.59 -5.97 -8.84
C LEU A 92 -7.80 -6.24 -7.36
N LEU A 93 -9.00 -6.61 -6.91
CA LEU A 93 -9.30 -6.91 -5.50
C LEU A 93 -8.26 -7.82 -4.82
N PRO A 94 -7.89 -8.98 -5.41
CA PRO A 94 -6.88 -9.87 -4.82
C PRO A 94 -5.50 -9.24 -4.75
N LEU A 95 -5.17 -8.38 -5.72
CA LEU A 95 -3.91 -7.64 -5.77
C LEU A 95 -3.84 -6.62 -4.63
N ILE A 96 -4.86 -5.79 -4.45
CA ILE A 96 -4.94 -4.81 -3.35
C ILE A 96 -4.92 -5.52 -2.00
N GLY A 97 -5.68 -6.61 -1.87
CA GLY A 97 -5.71 -7.43 -0.66
C GLY A 97 -4.35 -8.00 -0.31
N SER A 98 -3.61 -8.49 -1.31
CA SER A 98 -2.26 -9.02 -1.10
C SER A 98 -1.20 -7.95 -0.81
N ALA A 99 -1.23 -6.81 -1.51
CA ALA A 99 -0.29 -5.71 -1.30
C ALA A 99 -0.50 -5.05 0.06
N SER A 100 -1.75 -4.88 0.51
CA SER A 100 -2.07 -4.34 1.84
C SER A 100 -1.69 -5.29 2.96
N ALA A 101 -1.90 -6.61 2.78
CA ALA A 101 -1.44 -7.61 3.74
C ALA A 101 0.08 -7.67 3.82
N PHE A 102 0.79 -7.53 2.69
CA PHE A 102 2.26 -7.46 2.68
C PHE A 102 2.77 -6.18 3.36
N GLY A 103 2.14 -5.04 3.10
CA GLY A 103 2.48 -3.76 3.72
C GLY A 103 2.38 -3.77 5.26
N LEU A 104 1.56 -4.63 5.86
CA LEU A 104 1.52 -4.80 7.31
C LEU A 104 2.86 -5.25 7.92
N LEU A 105 3.77 -5.83 7.13
CA LEU A 105 5.13 -6.15 7.54
C LEU A 105 5.98 -4.90 7.83
N ALA A 106 5.54 -3.70 7.41
CA ALA A 106 6.17 -2.45 7.80
C ALA A 106 6.11 -2.20 9.31
N PHE A 107 5.04 -2.63 10.00
CA PHE A 107 4.90 -2.44 11.46
C PHE A 107 5.92 -3.23 12.31
N PRO A 108 6.12 -4.56 12.10
CA PRO A 108 7.18 -5.27 12.82
C PRO A 108 8.57 -4.75 12.43
N LEU A 109 8.76 -4.31 11.18
CA LEU A 109 10.02 -3.70 10.74
C LEU A 109 10.31 -2.38 11.48
N THR A 110 9.33 -1.48 11.61
CA THR A 110 9.52 -0.24 12.38
C THR A 110 9.66 -0.50 13.87
N GLY A 111 8.96 -1.48 14.43
CA GLY A 111 9.13 -1.89 15.82
C GLY A 111 10.56 -2.35 16.11
N LEU A 112 11.13 -3.16 15.22
CA LEU A 112 12.52 -3.62 15.32
C LEU A 112 13.51 -2.46 15.17
N LEU A 113 13.33 -1.58 14.18
CA LEU A 113 14.20 -0.42 14.02
C LEU A 113 14.08 0.56 15.19
N ALA A 114 12.88 0.78 15.72
CA ALA A 114 12.67 1.63 16.89
C ALA A 114 13.42 1.09 18.10
N TRP A 115 13.40 -0.24 18.30
CA TRP A 115 14.19 -0.89 19.34
C TRP A 115 15.71 -0.67 19.15
N VAL A 116 16.22 -0.84 17.93
CA VAL A 116 17.64 -0.57 17.60
C VAL A 116 18.02 0.89 17.84
N LEU A 117 17.15 1.83 17.46
CA LEU A 117 17.35 3.28 17.64
C LEU A 117 17.06 3.76 19.07
N ARG A 118 16.73 2.85 20.00
CA ARG A 118 16.33 3.14 21.38
C ARG A 118 15.17 4.13 21.49
N LEU A 119 14.31 4.16 20.48
CA LEU A 119 13.02 4.82 20.54
C LEU A 119 12.10 3.92 21.36
N HIS A 120 11.79 4.31 22.60
CA HIS A 120 10.89 3.55 23.47
C HIS A 120 9.49 3.45 22.83
N PRO A 121 9.12 2.32 22.19
CA PRO A 121 7.87 2.24 21.45
C PRO A 121 6.75 2.03 22.47
N GLN A 122 5.76 2.93 22.50
CA GLN A 122 4.58 2.76 23.33
C GLN A 122 3.63 1.76 22.67
N VAL A 123 3.78 0.48 23.04
CA VAL A 123 2.90 -0.60 22.58
C VAL A 123 1.72 -0.73 23.55
N SER A 124 0.57 -0.20 23.15
CA SER A 124 -0.70 -0.39 23.86
C SER A 124 -1.52 -1.51 23.21
N TRP A 125 -2.34 -2.21 23.99
CA TRP A 125 -3.27 -3.22 23.46
C TRP A 125 -4.29 -2.63 22.47
N GLN A 126 -4.57 -1.32 22.58
CA GLN A 126 -5.44 -0.56 21.67
C GLN A 126 -4.86 -0.44 20.24
N LEU A 127 -3.58 -0.76 20.06
CA LEU A 127 -2.89 -0.64 18.77
C LEU A 127 -3.34 -1.73 17.79
N VAL A 128 -3.74 -2.91 18.28
CA VAL A 128 -4.23 -4.02 17.45
C VAL A 128 -5.51 -3.63 16.69
N PRO A 129 -6.59 -3.15 17.33
CA PRO A 129 -7.77 -2.71 16.60
C PRO A 129 -7.50 -1.47 15.74
N ALA A 130 -6.62 -0.56 16.17
CA ALA A 130 -6.25 0.61 15.38
C ALA A 130 -5.55 0.23 14.06
N VAL A 131 -4.58 -0.69 14.10
CA VAL A 131 -3.90 -1.21 12.90
C VAL A 131 -4.89 -1.96 11.99
N PHE A 132 -5.84 -2.71 12.57
CA PHE A 132 -6.85 -3.40 11.78
C PHE A 132 -7.80 -2.43 11.05
N VAL A 133 -8.26 -1.38 11.73
CA VAL A 133 -9.08 -0.32 11.14
C VAL A 133 -8.30 0.42 10.06
N PHE A 134 -7.04 0.78 10.34
CA PHE A 134 -6.16 1.41 9.37
C PHE A 134 -5.95 0.54 8.13
N TRP A 135 -5.66 -0.75 8.30
CA TRP A 135 -5.49 -1.69 7.19
C TRP A 135 -6.74 -1.75 6.31
N ARG A 136 -7.93 -1.82 6.93
CA ARG A 136 -9.20 -1.77 6.19
C ARG A 136 -9.39 -0.44 5.46
N SER A 137 -9.07 0.68 6.10
CA SER A 137 -9.17 2.01 5.48
C SER A 137 -8.25 2.14 4.28
N ALA A 138 -6.98 1.74 4.41
CA ALA A 138 -5.99 1.79 3.34
C ALA A 138 -6.40 0.91 2.16
N ALA A 139 -6.91 -0.30 2.42
CA ALA A 139 -7.43 -1.17 1.37
C ALA A 139 -8.65 -0.57 0.65
N LEU A 140 -9.56 0.09 1.40
CA LEU A 140 -10.76 0.71 0.85
C LEU A 140 -10.43 1.91 -0.04
N GLU A 141 -9.48 2.76 0.37
CA GLU A 141 -9.08 3.94 -0.40
C GLU A 141 -8.50 3.57 -1.77
N HIS A 142 -7.62 2.58 -1.82
CA HIS A 142 -7.04 2.11 -3.07
C HIS A 142 -8.08 1.40 -3.96
N LEU A 143 -9.04 0.70 -3.35
CA LEU A 143 -10.15 0.12 -4.08
C LEU A 143 -11.04 1.19 -4.72
N LEU A 144 -11.37 2.25 -3.98
CA LEU A 144 -12.14 3.39 -4.50
C LEU A 144 -11.40 4.09 -5.63
N GLY A 145 -10.08 4.29 -5.52
CA GLY A 145 -9.24 4.86 -6.58
C GLY A 145 -9.28 4.03 -7.88
N VAL A 146 -9.26 2.70 -7.77
CA VAL A 146 -9.43 1.81 -8.94
C VAL A 146 -10.83 1.93 -9.55
N LEU A 147 -11.86 1.93 -8.72
CA LEU A 147 -13.24 2.02 -9.21
C LEU A 147 -13.49 3.38 -9.90
N ALA A 148 -13.00 4.48 -9.32
CA ALA A 148 -13.10 5.82 -9.89
C ALA A 148 -12.38 5.91 -11.25
N SER A 149 -11.12 5.47 -11.31
CA SER A 149 -10.33 5.48 -12.56
C SER A 149 -10.95 4.61 -13.66
N SER A 150 -11.49 3.44 -13.31
CA SER A 150 -12.19 2.57 -14.27
C SER A 150 -13.47 3.20 -14.84
N ARG A 151 -14.22 3.95 -14.02
CA ARG A 151 -15.43 4.68 -14.47
C ARG A 151 -15.09 5.86 -15.37
N ILE A 152 -14.04 6.61 -15.05
CA ILE A 152 -13.55 7.71 -15.89
C ILE A 152 -13.13 7.18 -17.26
N LEU A 153 -12.41 6.05 -17.30
CA LEU A 153 -12.04 5.40 -18.55
C LEU A 153 -13.24 4.91 -19.36
N ALA A 154 -14.25 4.35 -18.70
CA ALA A 154 -15.49 3.97 -19.36
C ALA A 154 -16.22 5.18 -19.97
N LEU A 155 -16.25 6.31 -19.26
CA LEU A 155 -16.82 7.56 -19.75
C LEU A 155 -16.06 8.12 -20.97
N ILE A 156 -14.72 8.15 -20.91
CA ILE A 156 -13.88 8.58 -22.06
C ILE A 156 -14.13 7.68 -23.27
N ARG A 157 -14.18 6.36 -23.07
CA ARG A 157 -14.48 5.40 -24.16
C ARG A 157 -15.88 5.63 -24.75
N SER A 158 -16.89 5.89 -23.93
CA SER A 158 -18.23 6.20 -24.43
C SER A 158 -18.30 7.51 -25.22
N GLY A 159 -17.47 8.51 -24.87
CA GLY A 159 -17.38 9.78 -25.61
C GLY A 159 -16.67 9.64 -26.96
N LEU A 160 -15.69 8.74 -27.08
CA LEU A 160 -14.99 8.47 -28.35
C LEU A 160 -15.88 7.76 -29.38
N HIS A 161 -16.84 6.94 -28.96
CA HIS A 161 -17.77 6.26 -29.88
C HIS A 161 -18.86 7.18 -30.47
N THR A 162 -19.07 8.36 -29.90
CA THR A 162 -20.04 9.35 -30.41
C THR A 162 -19.49 10.24 -31.54
N GLU A 163 -18.18 10.27 -31.75
CA GLU A 163 -17.53 11.16 -32.73
C GLU A 163 -17.23 10.48 -34.10
N GLU A 164 -17.45 9.17 -34.25
CA GLU A 164 -17.22 8.43 -35.52
C GLU A 164 -18.50 8.20 -36.36
N ILE A 165 -19.58 8.99 -36.16
CA ILE A 165 -20.85 8.85 -36.92
C ILE A 165 -21.10 10.04 -37.86
N TRP A 166 -20.07 10.74 -38.33
CA TRP A 166 -20.20 11.73 -39.40
C TRP A 166 -19.15 11.53 -40.50
#